data_AF-A0AAV5W1E9-F1
#
_entry.id   AF-A0AAV5W1E9-F1
#
_cell.length_a   1.000
_cell.length_b   1.000
_cell.length_c   1.000
_cell.angle_alpha   90.00
_cell.angle_beta   90.00
_cell.angle_gamma   90.00
#
_symmetry.space_group_name_H-M   'P 1'
#
loop_
_entity.id
_entity.type
_entity.pdbx_description
1 polymer ?
#
loop_
_entity_poly.entity_id
_entity_poly.type
_entity_poly.pdbx_seq_one_letter_code
_entity_poly.pdbx_strand_id
1 'polypeptide(L)'
;TEQSLNEMVEAFEVRLAELTRLGIQEIRREREQTRRNNREEVLAELGLPYGFQGDARDYFVNRSWAYMPHDPPTIMTKETKNKISEMRNVDSERDAQSRGIVAYKCGICLTTNPLKKAAYTKCGHTSCFPCAEEHSYSPIPTCPFCRKDGSFVALFEEFSEKIEQ
;
A
#
# COMPACT_ATOMS: atom_id res chain seq x y z
N THR A 1 -19.08 -22.09 63.34
CA THR A 1 -20.37 -22.35 62.66
C THR A 1 -20.09 -22.52 61.18
N GLU A 2 -20.88 -23.32 60.48
CA GLU A 2 -20.79 -23.52 59.01
C GLU A 2 -20.79 -22.19 58.25
N GLN A 3 -21.54 -21.22 58.75
CA GLN A 3 -21.59 -19.84 58.24
C GLN A 3 -20.21 -19.13 58.23
N SER A 4 -19.40 -19.31 59.28
CA SER A 4 -18.05 -18.71 59.34
C SER A 4 -17.07 -19.37 58.37
N LEU A 5 -17.26 -20.65 58.03
CA LEU A 5 -16.48 -21.34 57.01
C LEU A 5 -16.82 -20.84 55.61
N ASN A 6 -18.11 -20.65 55.31
CA ASN A 6 -18.55 -20.11 54.02
C ASN A 6 -18.04 -18.68 53.80
N GLU A 7 -18.09 -17.83 54.83
CA GLU A 7 -17.54 -16.46 54.75
C GLU A 7 -16.03 -16.46 54.46
N MET A 8 -15.27 -17.41 55.03
CA MET A 8 -13.84 -17.55 54.73
C MET A 8 -13.57 -18.02 53.29
N VAL A 9 -14.39 -18.93 52.77
CA VAL A 9 -14.27 -19.41 51.38
C VAL A 9 -14.58 -18.30 50.39
N GLU A 10 -15.68 -17.56 50.60
CA GLU A 10 -16.04 -16.41 49.76
C GLU A 10 -14.93 -15.33 49.78
N ALA A 11 -14.40 -15.02 50.97
CA ALA A 11 -13.30 -14.06 51.08
C ALA A 11 -12.04 -14.53 50.34
N PHE A 12 -11.77 -15.84 50.34
CA PHE A 12 -10.64 -16.42 49.62
C PHE A 12 -10.84 -16.36 48.10
N GLU A 13 -12.04 -16.68 47.60
CA GLU A 13 -12.38 -16.60 46.18
C GLU A 13 -12.30 -15.17 45.64
N VAL A 14 -12.82 -14.19 46.39
CA VAL A 14 -12.70 -12.77 46.05
C VAL A 14 -11.23 -12.36 45.95
N ARG A 15 -10.40 -12.81 46.90
CA ARG A 15 -8.97 -12.49 46.92
C ARG A 15 -8.21 -13.14 45.76
N LEU A 16 -8.55 -14.38 45.40
CA LEU A 16 -7.99 -15.04 44.22
C LEU A 16 -8.39 -14.34 42.92
N ALA A 17 -9.64 -13.91 42.80
CA ALA A 17 -10.12 -13.16 41.64
C ALA A 17 -9.38 -11.82 41.50
N GLU A 18 -9.14 -11.11 42.61
CA GLU A 18 -8.40 -9.86 42.60
C GLU A 18 -6.93 -10.05 42.20
N LEU A 19 -6.25 -11.06 42.75
CA LEU A 19 -4.88 -11.41 42.36
C LEU A 19 -4.77 -11.77 40.88
N THR A 20 -5.74 -12.52 40.36
CA THR A 20 -5.82 -12.87 38.93
C THR A 20 -5.98 -11.63 38.06
N ARG A 21 -6.86 -10.70 38.47
CA ARG A 21 -7.07 -9.43 37.77
C ARG A 21 -5.80 -8.59 37.73
N LEU A 22 -5.08 -8.48 38.85
CA LEU A 22 -3.82 -7.76 38.93
C LEU A 22 -2.74 -8.39 38.04
N GLY A 23 -2.61 -9.72 38.05
CA GLY A 23 -1.68 -10.42 37.17
C GLY A 23 -1.97 -10.18 35.68
N ILE A 24 -3.24 -10.22 35.27
CA ILE A 24 -3.64 -9.93 33.89
C ILE A 24 -3.33 -8.47 33.51
N GLN A 25 -3.55 -7.52 34.44
CA GLN A 25 -3.22 -6.12 34.21
C GLN A 25 -1.71 -5.91 34.00
N GLU A 26 -0.88 -6.59 34.78
CA GLU A 26 0.57 -6.49 34.67
C GLU A 26 1.09 -7.07 33.34
N ILE A 27 0.61 -8.26 32.96
CA ILE A 27 0.94 -8.87 31.65
C ILE A 27 0.53 -7.94 30.49
N ARG A 28 -0.61 -7.24 30.61
CA ARG A 28 -1.05 -6.26 29.60
C ARG A 28 -0.10 -5.07 29.52
N ARG A 29 0.34 -4.53 30.67
CA ARG A 29 1.31 -3.42 30.73
C ARG A 29 2.65 -3.82 30.12
N GLU A 30 3.20 -4.97 30.49
CA GLU A 30 4.48 -5.46 29.96
C GLU A 30 4.43 -5.64 28.43
N ARG A 31 3.33 -6.21 27.91
CA ARG A 31 3.13 -6.35 26.46
C ARG A 31 3.00 -5.02 25.75
N GLU A 32 2.31 -4.04 26.35
CA GLU A 32 2.19 -2.71 25.78
C GLU A 32 3.53 -1.98 25.78
N GLN A 33 4.30 -2.08 26.87
CA GLN A 33 5.64 -1.52 26.96
C GLN A 33 6.57 -2.15 25.92
N THR A 34 6.54 -3.48 25.78
CA THR A 34 7.32 -4.19 24.76
C THR A 34 6.95 -3.73 23.35
N ARG A 35 5.65 -3.56 23.05
CA ARG A 35 5.19 -3.02 21.76
C ARG A 35 5.69 -1.59 21.52
N ARG A 36 5.71 -0.74 22.55
CA ARG A 36 6.25 0.63 22.47
C ARG A 36 7.75 0.60 22.20
N ASN A 37 8.51 -0.17 22.97
CA ASN A 37 9.96 -0.32 22.80
C ASN A 37 10.31 -0.84 21.39
N ASN A 38 9.63 -1.91 20.93
CA ASN A 38 9.85 -2.46 19.59
C ASN A 38 9.49 -1.46 18.49
N ARG A 39 8.42 -0.67 18.68
CA ARG A 39 8.06 0.39 17.73
C ARG A 39 9.14 1.47 17.69
N GLU A 40 9.66 1.89 18.82
CA GLU A 40 10.74 2.89 18.90
C GLU A 40 12.03 2.39 18.25
N GLU A 41 12.38 1.12 18.46
CA GLU A 41 13.52 0.47 17.82
C GLU A 41 13.38 0.46 16.29
N VAL A 42 12.21 0.04 15.77
CA VAL A 42 11.92 0.08 14.33
C VAL A 42 11.97 1.50 13.76
N LEU A 43 11.45 2.51 14.48
CA LEU A 43 11.53 3.91 14.04
C LEU A 43 12.99 4.40 13.99
N ALA A 44 13.83 3.99 14.95
CA ALA A 44 15.24 4.33 15.00
C ALA A 44 16.03 3.68 13.85
N GLU A 45 15.78 2.40 13.55
CA GLU A 45 16.35 1.72 12.37
C GLU A 45 15.99 2.41 11.06
N LEU A 46 14.76 2.92 10.96
CA LEU A 46 14.29 3.69 9.81
C LEU A 46 14.78 5.17 9.82
N GLY A 47 15.53 5.60 10.83
CA GLY A 47 16.01 6.98 10.95
C GLY A 47 14.90 8.02 11.09
N LEU A 48 13.73 7.61 11.62
CA LEU A 48 12.57 8.45 11.86
C LEU A 48 12.67 9.12 13.24
N PRO A 49 12.22 10.38 13.38
CA PRO A 49 12.27 11.08 14.65
C PRO A 49 11.37 10.43 15.70
N TYR A 50 11.81 10.47 16.96
CA TYR A 50 11.05 9.97 18.11
C TYR A 50 9.65 10.60 18.16
N GLY A 51 8.61 9.79 18.30
CA GLY A 51 7.22 10.26 18.31
C GLY A 51 6.57 10.48 16.94
N PHE A 52 7.18 10.03 15.84
CA PHE A 52 6.57 10.11 14.51
C PHE A 52 5.26 9.29 14.43
N GLN A 53 4.17 9.98 14.08
CA GLN A 53 2.81 9.42 13.96
C GLN A 53 2.33 9.31 12.49
N GLY A 54 3.14 9.71 11.51
CA GLY A 54 2.79 9.66 10.09
C GLY A 54 3.13 8.33 9.41
N ASP A 55 2.81 8.21 8.13
CA ASP A 55 3.29 7.09 7.30
C ASP A 55 4.80 7.29 7.03
N ALA A 56 5.60 6.25 7.28
CA ALA A 56 7.03 6.27 7.01
C ALA A 56 7.31 6.64 5.55
N ARG A 57 6.44 6.26 4.61
CA ARG A 57 6.55 6.61 3.19
C ARG A 57 6.54 8.12 2.97
N ASP A 58 5.67 8.86 3.67
CA ASP A 58 5.57 10.31 3.55
C ASP A 58 6.80 11.04 4.09
N TYR A 59 7.43 10.49 5.13
CA TYR A 59 8.66 11.04 5.69
C TYR A 59 9.86 10.90 4.72
N PHE A 60 10.03 9.72 4.11
CA PHE A 60 11.12 9.50 3.16
C PHE A 60 10.96 10.31 1.87
N VAL A 61 9.72 10.50 1.39
CA VAL A 61 9.44 11.31 0.19
C VAL A 61 9.75 12.80 0.44
N ASN A 62 9.41 13.34 1.61
CA ASN A 62 9.61 14.76 1.93
C ASN A 62 11.05 15.13 2.35
N ARG A 63 11.84 14.17 2.89
CA ARG A 63 13.24 14.45 3.27
C ARG A 63 14.14 14.75 2.07
N SER A 64 13.80 14.24 0.89
CA SER A 64 14.54 14.51 -0.36
C SER A 64 14.33 15.95 -0.88
N TRP A 65 13.22 16.60 -0.53
CA TRP A 65 12.88 17.93 -1.08
C TRP A 65 13.49 19.09 -0.29
N ALA A 66 13.87 18.88 0.97
CA ALA A 66 14.40 19.93 1.85
C ALA A 66 15.91 20.19 1.68
N TYR A 67 16.65 19.29 1.02
CA TYR A 67 18.11 19.37 0.86
C TYR A 67 18.60 19.33 -0.60
N MET A 68 17.69 19.43 -1.57
CA MET A 68 18.10 19.77 -2.94
C MET A 68 18.12 21.29 -3.07
N PRO A 69 19.21 21.89 -3.59
CA PRO A 69 19.16 23.27 -4.03
C PRO A 69 18.17 23.32 -5.20
N HIS A 70 16.92 23.66 -4.90
CA HIS A 70 15.97 24.02 -5.94
C HIS A 70 16.49 25.31 -6.54
N ASP A 71 16.88 25.27 -7.81
CA ASP A 71 17.02 26.50 -8.58
C ASP A 71 15.74 27.32 -8.34
N PRO A 72 15.86 28.63 -8.02
CA PRO A 72 14.67 29.47 -7.84
C PRO A 72 13.80 29.31 -9.09
N PRO A 73 12.46 29.16 -8.95
CA PRO A 73 11.60 28.90 -10.08
C PRO A 73 11.85 29.97 -11.13
N THR A 74 12.50 29.59 -12.23
CA THR A 74 12.80 30.47 -13.34
C THR A 74 11.48 31.12 -13.74
N ILE A 75 11.43 32.45 -13.68
CA ILE A 75 10.25 33.25 -14.03
C ILE A 75 9.77 32.75 -15.39
N MET A 76 8.66 32.02 -15.41
CA MET A 76 8.13 31.42 -16.63
C MET A 76 7.74 32.54 -17.59
N THR A 77 8.54 32.74 -18.63
CA THR A 77 8.24 33.73 -19.65
C THR A 77 6.99 33.30 -20.42
N LYS A 78 6.32 34.27 -21.04
CA LYS A 78 5.13 34.00 -21.88
C LYS A 78 5.45 32.99 -22.99
N GLU A 79 6.67 33.04 -23.51
CA GLU A 79 7.18 32.10 -24.52
C GLU A 79 7.32 30.68 -23.95
N THR A 80 7.85 30.52 -22.73
CA THR A 80 7.91 29.20 -22.06
C THR A 80 6.52 28.63 -21.80
N LYS A 81 5.57 29.47 -21.39
CA LYS A 81 4.16 29.08 -21.18
C LYS A 81 3.51 28.59 -22.46
N ASN A 82 3.67 29.34 -23.55
CA ASN A 82 3.13 28.98 -24.85
C ASN A 82 3.74 27.67 -25.36
N LYS A 83 5.06 27.49 -25.19
CA LYS A 83 5.75 26.27 -25.61
C LYS A 83 5.32 25.05 -24.80
N ILE A 84 5.08 25.20 -23.50
CA ILE A 84 4.51 24.13 -22.65
C ILE A 84 3.08 23.79 -23.10
N SER A 85 2.23 24.77 -23.39
CA SER A 85 0.87 24.50 -23.89
C SER A 85 0.88 23.82 -25.26
N GLU A 86 1.80 24.21 -26.14
CA GLU A 86 1.95 23.61 -27.46
C GLU A 86 2.44 22.16 -27.35
N MET A 87 3.45 21.89 -26.51
CA MET A 87 3.89 20.51 -26.22
C MET A 87 2.77 19.66 -25.61
N ARG A 88 1.98 20.22 -24.67
CA ARG A 88 0.84 19.49 -24.08
C ARG A 88 -0.27 19.20 -25.10
N ASN A 89 -0.49 20.08 -26.07
CA ASN A 89 -1.46 19.85 -27.13
C ASN A 89 -0.96 18.76 -28.09
N VAL A 90 0.32 18.79 -28.46
CA VAL A 90 0.94 17.72 -29.28
C VAL A 90 0.89 16.37 -28.57
N ASP A 91 1.16 16.34 -27.26
CA ASP A 91 1.04 15.13 -26.46
C ASP A 91 -0.42 14.69 -26.31
N SER A 92 -1.36 15.62 -26.15
CA SER A 92 -2.80 15.32 -26.11
C SER A 92 -3.33 14.77 -27.44
N GLU A 93 -2.80 15.25 -28.56
CA GLU A 93 -3.10 14.76 -29.91
C GLU A 93 -2.46 13.40 -30.17
N ARG A 94 -1.19 13.21 -29.76
CA ARG A 94 -0.51 11.91 -29.79
C ARG A 94 -1.20 10.90 -28.90
N ASP A 95 -1.61 11.30 -27.71
CA ASP A 95 -2.36 10.48 -26.77
C ASP A 95 -3.77 10.23 -27.30
N ALA A 96 -4.41 11.18 -27.99
CA ALA A 96 -5.68 10.93 -28.67
C ALA A 96 -5.55 9.97 -29.86
N GLN A 97 -4.44 10.01 -30.59
CA GLN A 97 -4.06 9.01 -31.59
C GLN A 97 -3.68 7.67 -30.92
N SER A 98 -3.17 7.71 -29.68
CA SER A 98 -2.74 6.58 -28.85
C SER A 98 -3.79 6.16 -27.81
N ARG A 99 -5.02 6.71 -27.87
CA ARG A 99 -6.16 6.41 -26.97
C ARG A 99 -6.64 4.95 -27.09
N GLY A 100 -5.89 4.13 -27.82
CA GLY A 100 -6.05 2.69 -27.95
C GLY A 100 -4.73 1.90 -27.94
N ILE A 101 -3.63 2.38 -27.36
CA ILE A 101 -2.43 1.53 -27.20
C ILE A 101 -2.07 1.33 -25.73
N VAL A 102 -3.09 1.26 -24.88
CA VAL A 102 -3.01 0.57 -23.58
C VAL A 102 -3.15 -0.94 -23.86
N ALA A 103 -2.13 -1.50 -24.52
CA ALA A 103 -1.99 -2.90 -24.93
C ALA A 103 -3.33 -3.65 -25.11
N TYR A 104 -4.02 -3.42 -26.24
CA TYR A 104 -5.20 -4.24 -26.58
C TYR A 104 -4.86 -5.73 -26.59
N LYS A 105 -3.61 -6.12 -26.80
CA LYS A 105 -3.23 -7.51 -26.97
C LYS A 105 -2.53 -8.04 -25.72
N CYS A 106 -2.95 -9.18 -25.21
CA CYS A 106 -2.20 -9.89 -24.18
C CYS A 106 -0.85 -10.36 -24.75
N GLY A 107 0.26 -10.06 -24.07
CA GLY A 107 1.60 -10.50 -24.50
C GLY A 107 1.87 -12.01 -24.38
N ILE A 108 0.94 -12.78 -23.80
CA ILE A 108 1.07 -14.24 -23.57
C ILE A 108 0.20 -14.99 -24.58
N CYS A 109 -1.12 -14.88 -24.45
CA CYS A 109 -2.08 -15.58 -25.31
C CYS A 109 -2.42 -14.85 -26.60
N LEU A 110 -1.88 -13.63 -26.80
CA LEU A 110 -2.12 -12.82 -27.99
C LEU A 110 -3.60 -12.43 -28.23
N THR A 111 -4.50 -12.65 -27.26
CA THR A 111 -5.90 -12.22 -27.32
C THR A 111 -6.00 -10.71 -27.39
N THR A 112 -6.76 -10.21 -28.36
CA THR A 112 -7.10 -8.80 -28.52
C THR A 112 -8.28 -8.41 -27.63
N ASN A 113 -8.18 -7.23 -27.05
CA ASN A 113 -9.07 -6.60 -26.09
C ASN A 113 -9.62 -7.54 -24.99
N PRO A 114 -8.77 -8.13 -24.12
CA PRO A 114 -9.26 -8.97 -23.05
C PRO A 114 -10.12 -8.15 -22.08
N LEU A 115 -11.36 -8.61 -21.82
CA LEU A 115 -12.34 -7.96 -20.93
C LEU A 115 -11.83 -7.72 -19.51
N LYS A 116 -10.93 -8.58 -19.03
CA LYS A 116 -10.29 -8.46 -17.72
C LYS A 116 -8.79 -8.56 -17.89
N LYS A 117 -8.08 -7.57 -17.38
CA LYS A 117 -6.63 -7.51 -17.36
C LYS A 117 -6.14 -7.74 -15.92
N ALA A 118 -4.86 -8.05 -15.79
CA ALA A 118 -4.18 -8.16 -14.52
C ALA A 118 -2.83 -7.43 -14.58
N ALA A 119 -2.43 -6.79 -13.48
CA ALA A 119 -1.15 -6.13 -13.33
C ALA A 119 -0.30 -6.81 -12.25
N TYR A 120 0.96 -7.10 -12.55
CA TYR A 120 1.89 -7.70 -11.60
C TYR A 120 2.42 -6.64 -10.62
N THR A 121 2.14 -6.82 -9.33
CA THR A 121 2.30 -5.77 -8.29
C THR A 121 3.71 -5.22 -8.11
N LYS A 122 4.74 -6.03 -8.40
CA LYS A 122 6.16 -5.65 -8.20
C LYS A 122 6.81 -5.02 -9.42
N CYS A 123 6.25 -5.17 -10.61
CA CYS A 123 6.88 -4.74 -11.86
C CYS A 123 5.99 -3.91 -12.78
N GLY A 124 4.68 -3.91 -12.56
CA GLY A 124 3.72 -3.14 -13.37
C GLY A 124 3.41 -3.72 -14.74
N HIS A 125 4.05 -4.82 -15.17
CA HIS A 125 3.66 -5.48 -16.42
C HIS A 125 2.22 -5.98 -16.35
N THR A 126 1.56 -6.05 -17.50
CA THR A 126 0.15 -6.41 -17.61
C THR A 126 -0.06 -7.62 -18.53
N SER A 127 -1.06 -8.44 -18.21
CA SER A 127 -1.53 -9.55 -19.06
C SER A 127 -3.04 -9.70 -18.96
N CYS A 128 -3.62 -10.60 -19.75
CA CYS A 128 -5.00 -11.03 -19.55
C CYS A 128 -5.16 -11.66 -18.15
N PHE A 129 -6.32 -11.50 -17.51
CA PHE A 129 -6.58 -12.10 -16.19
C PHE A 129 -6.43 -13.63 -16.19
N PRO A 130 -7.00 -14.39 -17.16
CA PRO A 130 -6.79 -15.84 -17.23
C PRO A 130 -5.31 -16.24 -17.31
N CYS A 131 -4.52 -15.48 -18.08
CA CYS A 131 -3.09 -15.73 -18.24
C CYS A 131 -2.33 -15.51 -16.92
N ALA A 132 -2.70 -14.47 -16.16
CA ALA A 132 -2.10 -14.20 -14.87
C ALA A 132 -2.47 -15.27 -13.84
N GLU A 133 -3.72 -15.72 -13.85
CA GLU A 133 -4.21 -16.80 -12.99
C GLU A 133 -3.48 -18.12 -13.28
N GLU A 134 -3.34 -18.50 -14.55
CA GLU A 134 -2.59 -19.69 -14.96
C GLU A 134 -1.13 -19.65 -14.46
N HIS A 135 -0.46 -18.51 -14.56
CA HIS A 135 0.90 -18.34 -14.06
C HIS A 135 1.02 -18.31 -12.53
N SER A 136 -0.08 -18.12 -11.80
CA SER A 136 -0.07 -18.11 -10.33
C SER A 136 -0.15 -19.48 -9.67
N TYR A 137 -0.44 -20.53 -10.42
CA TYR A 137 -0.37 -21.91 -9.90
C TYR A 137 1.08 -22.39 -9.68
N SER A 138 2.07 -21.62 -10.11
CA SER A 138 3.47 -21.85 -9.76
C SER A 138 3.69 -21.70 -8.25
N PRO A 139 4.53 -22.54 -7.61
CA PRO A 139 4.87 -22.40 -6.19
C PRO A 139 5.47 -21.03 -5.85
N ILE A 140 6.06 -20.36 -6.84
CA ILE A 140 6.52 -18.97 -6.75
C ILE A 140 5.87 -18.21 -7.91
N PRO A 141 4.87 -17.34 -7.65
CA PRO A 141 4.26 -16.54 -8.70
C PRO A 141 5.28 -15.49 -9.17
N THR A 142 5.62 -15.55 -10.47
CA THR A 142 6.58 -14.64 -11.10
C THR A 142 5.96 -13.99 -12.32
N CYS A 143 6.41 -12.77 -12.62
CA CYS A 143 6.01 -12.08 -13.84
C CYS A 143 6.58 -12.80 -15.08
N PRO A 144 5.77 -13.21 -16.07
CA PRO A 144 6.26 -13.91 -17.26
C PRO A 144 7.11 -13.02 -18.18
N PHE A 145 7.06 -11.70 -18.03
CA PHE A 145 7.80 -10.74 -18.85
C PHE A 145 9.19 -10.43 -18.30
N CYS A 146 9.30 -10.23 -16.98
CA CYS A 146 10.56 -9.78 -16.34
C CYS A 146 11.03 -10.68 -15.19
N ARG A 147 10.29 -11.74 -14.88
CA ARG A 147 10.58 -12.76 -13.86
C ARG A 147 10.74 -12.23 -12.43
N LYS A 148 10.31 -11.01 -12.15
CA LYS A 148 10.22 -10.52 -10.77
C LYS A 148 9.14 -11.30 -10.01
N ASP A 149 9.49 -11.76 -8.82
CA ASP A 149 8.57 -12.43 -7.90
C ASP A 149 7.47 -11.47 -7.46
N GLY A 150 6.23 -11.95 -7.40
CA GLY A 150 5.11 -11.16 -6.91
C GLY A 150 3.75 -11.63 -7.42
N SER A 151 2.70 -11.27 -6.67
CA SER A 151 1.32 -11.49 -7.07
C SER A 151 0.84 -10.49 -8.12
N PHE A 152 -0.38 -10.68 -8.62
CA PHE A 152 -1.06 -9.76 -9.52
C PHE A 152 -2.37 -9.24 -8.91
N VAL A 153 -2.87 -8.13 -9.45
CA VAL A 153 -4.20 -7.58 -9.15
C VAL A 153 -5.03 -7.48 -10.42
N ALA A 154 -6.34 -7.76 -10.33
CA ALA A 154 -7.25 -7.58 -11.44
C ALA A 154 -7.46 -6.09 -11.73
N LEU A 155 -7.45 -5.72 -13.00
CA LEU A 155 -7.82 -4.40 -13.50
C LEU A 155 -9.21 -4.48 -14.10
N PHE A 156 -10.10 -3.61 -13.63
CA PHE A 156 -11.46 -3.47 -14.15
C PHE A 156 -11.50 -2.17 -14.97
N GLU A 157 -11.88 -2.29 -16.25
CA GLU A 157 -12.18 -1.12 -17.07
C GLU A 157 -13.64 -0.74 -16.80
N GLU A 158 -13.87 0.46 -16.24
CA GLU A 158 -15.21 1.02 -16.12
C GLU A 158 -15.64 1.53 -17.50
N PHE A 159 -16.57 0.81 -18.14
CA PHE A 159 -17.20 1.30 -19.37
C PHE A 159 -18.16 2.44 -18.98
N SER A 160 -17.71 3.69 -19.12
CA SER A 160 -18.63 4.82 -19.06
C SER A 160 -19.51 4.78 -20.31
N GLU A 161 -20.74 4.30 -20.18
CA GLU A 161 -21.77 4.48 -21.20
C GLU A 161 -21.94 5.99 -21.41
N LYS A 162 -21.51 6.48 -22.57
CA LYS A 162 -21.93 7.80 -23.02
C LYS A 162 -23.42 7.70 -23.26
N ILE A 163 -24.22 8.27 -22.37
CA ILE A 163 -25.64 8.50 -22.61
C ILE A 163 -25.70 9.44 -23.83
N GLU A 164 -26.04 8.88 -24.99
CA GLU A 164 -26.39 9.68 -26.16
C GLU A 164 -27.66 10.48 -25.81
N GLN A 165 -27.55 11.81 -25.93
CA GLN A 165 -28.63 12.77 -25.69
C GLN A 165 -29.61 12.81 -26.86
#